data_AF-B0C3Z1-F1
#
_entry.id   AF-B0C3Z1-F1
#
_cell.length_a   1.000
_cell.length_b   1.000
_cell.length_c   1.000
_cell.angle_alpha   90.00
_cell.angle_beta   90.00
_cell.angle_gamma   90.00
#
_symmetry.space_group_name_H-M   'P 1'
#
loop_
_entity.id
_entity.type
_entity.pdbx_description
1 polymer ?
#
loop_
_entity_poly.entity_id
_entity_poly.type
_entity_poly.pdbx_seq_one_letter_code
_entity_poly.pdbx_strand_id
1 'polypeptide(L)'
;MKLTHRALSVLSISFMSLMAAAPVFAAPAYLVGQPGGRINVRSSPSTSASSPHYGIVGDRVQVIDATYSDDGYHWYYVEFTSGARGWVRGDLVNVQDPIGFDDF
;
A
#
# COMPACT_ATOMS: atom_id res chain seq x y z
N MET A 1 -27.10 58.76 7.39
CA MET A 1 -26.70 57.38 7.76
C MET A 1 -25.31 57.13 7.22
N LYS A 2 -24.30 56.99 8.10
CA LYS A 2 -22.90 56.70 7.72
C LYS A 2 -22.68 55.20 7.82
N LEU A 3 -22.37 54.55 6.70
CA LEU A 3 -22.05 53.14 6.60
C LEU A 3 -20.58 52.95 6.99
N THR A 4 -20.26 52.10 7.96
CA THR A 4 -18.87 51.70 8.25
C THR A 4 -18.78 50.19 8.32
N HIS A 5 -18.22 49.59 7.28
CA HIS A 5 -17.75 48.21 7.30
C HIS A 5 -16.49 48.10 8.15
N ARG A 6 -16.42 47.11 9.05
CA ARG A 6 -15.16 46.62 9.61
C ARG A 6 -14.98 45.17 9.19
N ALA A 7 -13.87 44.93 8.50
CA ALA A 7 -13.49 43.66 7.93
C ALA A 7 -12.85 42.73 8.96
N LEU A 8 -13.05 41.44 8.70
CA LEU A 8 -12.19 40.27 8.92
C LEU A 8 -11.47 40.07 10.26
N SER A 9 -11.74 38.91 10.85
CA SER A 9 -10.73 38.14 11.56
C SER A 9 -10.97 36.66 11.30
N VAL A 10 -10.27 36.09 10.32
CA VAL A 10 -10.16 34.64 10.17
C VAL A 10 -8.98 34.22 11.04
N LEU A 11 -9.27 33.64 12.20
CA LEU A 11 -8.23 33.09 13.07
C LEU A 11 -7.83 31.72 12.50
N SER A 12 -6.85 31.70 11.60
CA SER A 12 -6.27 30.46 11.09
C SER A 12 -5.34 29.88 12.15
N ILE A 13 -5.83 28.97 12.99
CA ILE A 13 -4.96 28.11 13.79
C ILE A 13 -4.52 26.97 12.86
N SER A 14 -3.37 27.14 12.25
CA SER A 14 -2.68 26.07 11.54
C SER A 14 -2.38 24.95 12.55
N PHE A 15 -3.14 23.86 12.50
CA PHE A 15 -2.79 22.64 13.20
C PHE A 15 -1.56 22.07 12.49
N MET A 16 -0.40 22.24 13.11
CA MET A 16 0.84 21.60 12.69
C MET A 16 0.62 20.09 12.87
N SER A 17 0.20 19.44 11.79
CA SER A 17 -0.03 18.01 11.75
C SER A 17 1.31 17.31 11.96
N LEU A 18 1.49 16.75 13.15
CA LEU A 18 2.51 15.74 13.40
C LEU A 18 2.19 14.58 12.45
N MET A 19 2.85 14.53 11.30
CA MET A 19 2.82 13.35 10.45
C MET A 19 3.48 12.24 11.25
N ALA A 20 2.68 11.48 11.98
CA ALA A 20 3.12 10.21 12.53
C ALA A 20 3.59 9.39 11.32
N ALA A 21 4.90 9.18 11.19
CA ALA A 21 5.40 8.13 10.33
C ALA A 21 4.85 6.83 10.92
N ALA A 22 3.77 6.31 10.31
CA ALA A 22 3.33 4.96 10.63
C ALA A 22 4.56 4.05 10.46
N PRO A 23 4.80 3.09 11.37
CA PRO A 23 5.87 2.15 11.18
C PRO A 23 5.63 1.41 9.86
N VAL A 24 6.40 1.76 8.83
CA VAL A 24 6.42 1.06 7.55
C VAL A 24 7.15 -0.25 7.82
N PHE A 25 6.44 -1.27 8.29
CA PHE A 25 7.02 -2.60 8.38
C PHE A 25 7.15 -3.13 6.95
N ALA A 26 8.34 -2.95 6.38
CA ALA A 26 8.73 -3.63 5.16
C ALA A 26 8.97 -5.10 5.47
N ALA A 27 8.15 -6.00 4.94
CA ALA A 27 8.31 -7.44 5.10
C ALA A 27 8.72 -8.08 3.77
N PRO A 28 9.78 -8.92 3.73
CA PRO A 28 10.12 -9.65 2.52
C PRO A 28 9.01 -10.62 2.14
N ALA A 29 8.73 -10.73 0.84
CA ALA A 29 7.71 -11.64 0.32
C ALA A 29 8.07 -12.15 -1.07
N TYR A 30 7.37 -13.22 -1.48
CA TYR A 30 7.41 -13.75 -2.83
C TYR A 30 6.03 -13.73 -3.47
N LEU A 31 5.99 -13.45 -4.77
CA LEU A 31 4.78 -13.64 -5.55
C LEU A 31 4.53 -15.14 -5.80
N VAL A 32 3.31 -15.61 -5.53
CA VAL A 32 2.97 -17.05 -5.59
C VAL A 32 1.81 -17.33 -6.53
N GLY A 33 1.82 -18.51 -7.15
CA GLY A 33 0.82 -18.94 -8.13
C GLY A 33 1.35 -20.07 -9.00
N GLN A 34 0.82 -20.19 -10.22
CA GLN A 34 1.34 -21.16 -11.20
C GLN A 34 2.75 -20.76 -11.67
N PRO A 35 3.73 -21.68 -11.73
CA PRO A 35 5.08 -21.36 -12.17
C PRO A 35 5.12 -20.63 -13.53
N GLY A 36 5.84 -19.50 -13.59
CA GLY A 36 5.88 -18.64 -14.78
C GLY A 36 4.63 -17.79 -15.05
N GLY A 37 3.61 -17.89 -14.19
CA GLY A 37 2.38 -17.10 -14.28
C GLY A 37 2.63 -15.61 -14.00
N ARG A 38 1.87 -14.75 -14.68
CA ARG A 38 1.87 -13.30 -14.45
C ARG A 38 0.91 -12.94 -13.32
N ILE A 39 1.34 -12.04 -12.44
CA ILE A 39 0.53 -11.50 -11.34
C ILE A 39 0.33 -10.01 -11.58
N ASN A 40 -0.93 -9.58 -11.60
CA ASN A 40 -1.29 -8.19 -11.83
C ASN A 40 -0.84 -7.32 -10.64
N VAL A 41 -0.19 -6.20 -10.96
CA VAL A 41 0.21 -5.18 -9.98
C VAL A 41 -0.63 -3.94 -10.26
N ARG A 42 -1.54 -3.65 -9.33
CA ARG A 42 -2.66 -2.73 -9.53
C ARG A 42 -2.42 -1.35 -8.96
N SER A 43 -3.10 -0.37 -9.52
CA SER A 43 -3.05 1.03 -9.06
C SER A 43 -3.76 1.27 -7.73
N SER A 44 -4.76 0.45 -7.39
CA SER A 44 -5.47 0.49 -6.10
C SER A 44 -5.84 -0.94 -5.64
N PRO A 45 -6.18 -1.16 -4.36
CA PRO A 45 -6.51 -2.49 -3.82
C PRO A 45 -7.91 -2.92 -4.26
N SER A 46 -8.09 -3.17 -5.55
CA SER A 46 -9.36 -3.62 -6.11
C SER A 46 -9.17 -4.44 -7.38
N THR A 47 -9.97 -5.50 -7.54
CA THR A 47 -10.01 -6.30 -8.77
C THR A 47 -10.48 -5.52 -10.01
N SER A 48 -11.14 -4.37 -9.85
CA SER A 48 -11.55 -3.49 -10.95
C SER A 48 -10.50 -2.43 -11.31
N ALA A 49 -9.47 -2.25 -10.49
CA ALA A 49 -8.43 -1.26 -10.72
C ALA A 49 -7.55 -1.59 -11.93
N SER A 50 -7.02 -0.56 -12.59
CA SER A 50 -6.05 -0.74 -13.68
C SER A 50 -4.79 -1.47 -13.18
N SER A 51 -4.20 -2.29 -14.06
CA SER A 51 -2.97 -3.05 -13.78
C SER A 51 -1.87 -2.66 -14.78
N PRO A 52 -1.22 -1.49 -14.62
CA PRO A 52 -0.19 -1.02 -15.55
C PRO A 52 1.09 -1.86 -15.50
N HIS A 53 1.27 -2.63 -14.43
CA HIS A 53 2.43 -3.47 -14.19
C HIS A 53 2.02 -4.92 -13.90
N TYR A 54 3.00 -5.81 -13.96
CA TYR A 54 2.85 -7.20 -13.53
C TYR A 54 4.18 -7.68 -12.96
N GLY A 55 4.10 -8.62 -12.03
CA GLY A 55 5.22 -9.47 -11.63
C GLY A 55 5.06 -10.87 -12.21
N ILE A 56 6.08 -11.69 -12.02
CA ILE A 56 6.07 -13.13 -12.31
C ILE A 56 6.07 -13.90 -10.99
N VAL A 57 5.40 -15.06 -10.97
CA VAL A 57 5.50 -15.98 -9.84
C VAL A 57 6.95 -16.31 -9.54
N GLY A 58 7.35 -16.16 -8.28
CA GLY A 58 8.72 -16.28 -7.80
C GLY A 58 9.45 -14.95 -7.64
N ASP A 59 8.90 -13.83 -8.15
CA ASP A 59 9.49 -12.52 -7.93
C ASP A 59 9.55 -12.17 -6.44
N ARG A 60 10.71 -11.67 -6.00
CA ARG A 60 10.90 -11.16 -4.65
C ARG A 60 10.41 -9.72 -4.59
N VAL A 61 9.62 -9.42 -3.56
CA VAL A 61 9.10 -8.07 -3.28
C VAL A 61 9.27 -7.72 -1.80
N GLN A 62 9.02 -6.47 -1.47
CA GLN A 62 8.79 -6.02 -0.09
C GLN A 62 7.33 -5.62 0.05
N VAL A 63 6.62 -6.19 1.00
CA VAL A 63 5.31 -5.67 1.43
C VAL A 63 5.56 -4.46 2.29
N ILE A 64 5.00 -3.31 1.93
CA ILE A 64 5.20 -2.03 2.61
C ILE A 64 3.89 -1.40 3.09
N ASP A 65 2.75 -1.95 2.69
CA ASP A 65 1.43 -1.63 3.23
C ASP A 65 0.47 -2.81 3.04
N ALA A 66 -0.63 -2.82 3.79
CA ALA A 66 -1.67 -3.84 3.71
C ALA A 66 -3.05 -3.25 4.01
N THR A 67 -4.08 -3.72 3.30
CA THR A 67 -5.46 -3.31 3.56
C THR A 67 -6.48 -4.37 3.16
N TYR A 68 -7.62 -4.37 3.82
CA TYR A 68 -8.82 -5.07 3.35
C TYR A 68 -9.66 -4.11 2.50
N SER A 69 -10.16 -4.61 1.37
CA SER A 69 -10.97 -3.81 0.44
C SER A 69 -12.39 -4.34 0.34
N ASP A 70 -13.31 -3.51 -0.16
CA ASP A 70 -14.73 -3.82 -0.32
C ASP A 70 -14.99 -4.98 -1.30
N ASP A 71 -13.98 -5.36 -2.09
CA ASP A 71 -14.03 -6.55 -2.96
C ASP A 71 -13.79 -7.88 -2.21
N GLY A 72 -13.64 -7.83 -0.89
CA GLY A 72 -13.55 -8.99 -0.01
C GLY A 72 -12.16 -9.61 0.08
N TYR A 73 -11.14 -8.98 -0.52
CA TYR A 73 -9.77 -9.47 -0.46
C TYR A 73 -8.91 -8.63 0.47
N HIS A 74 -7.92 -9.29 1.06
CA HIS A 74 -6.74 -8.61 1.60
C HIS A 74 -5.81 -8.24 0.45
N TRP A 75 -5.17 -7.08 0.53
CA TRP A 75 -4.28 -6.54 -0.48
C TRP A 75 -2.98 -6.09 0.16
N TYR A 76 -1.87 -6.33 -0.53
CA TYR A 76 -0.56 -5.84 -0.14
C TYR A 76 -0.07 -4.80 -1.15
N TYR A 77 0.39 -3.66 -0.65
CA TYR A 77 1.18 -2.74 -1.45
C TYR A 77 2.63 -3.22 -1.42
N VAL A 78 3.15 -3.54 -2.60
CA VAL A 78 4.47 -4.15 -2.74
C VAL A 78 5.43 -3.25 -3.49
N GLU A 79 6.71 -3.37 -3.17
CA GLU A 79 7.83 -2.77 -3.88
C GLU A 79 8.73 -3.86 -4.46
N PHE A 80 8.95 -3.81 -5.78
CA PHE A 80 9.88 -4.69 -6.50
C PHE A 80 11.31 -4.18 -6.38
N THR A 81 12.30 -5.05 -6.61
CA THR A 81 13.72 -4.65 -6.68
C THR A 81 14.00 -3.58 -7.75
N SER A 82 13.17 -3.51 -8.79
CA SER A 82 13.23 -2.46 -9.82
C SER A 82 12.77 -1.08 -9.34
N GLY A 83 12.16 -0.99 -8.15
CA GLY A 83 11.50 0.20 -7.63
C GLY A 83 10.05 0.37 -8.11
N ALA A 84 9.54 -0.52 -8.96
CA ALA A 84 8.12 -0.54 -9.31
C ALA A 84 7.27 -0.86 -8.08
N ARG A 85 6.11 -0.22 -7.95
CA ARG A 85 5.21 -0.39 -6.80
C ARG A 85 3.76 -0.52 -7.23
N GLY A 86 2.96 -1.22 -6.42
CA GLY A 86 1.53 -1.37 -6.66
C GLY A 86 0.87 -2.38 -5.74
N TRP A 87 -0.43 -2.54 -5.89
CA TRP A 87 -1.26 -3.43 -5.08
C TRP A 87 -1.34 -4.82 -5.71
N VAL A 88 -1.06 -5.85 -4.90
CA VAL A 88 -1.22 -7.25 -5.26
C VAL A 88 -2.19 -7.90 -4.28
N ARG A 89 -3.06 -8.76 -4.80
CA ARG A 89 -4.05 -9.47 -3.99
C ARG A 89 -3.34 -10.45 -3.05
N GLY A 90 -3.78 -10.54 -1.81
CA GLY A 90 -3.05 -11.21 -0.73
C GLY A 90 -2.84 -12.70 -0.93
N ASP A 91 -3.75 -13.38 -1.63
CA ASP A 91 -3.63 -14.80 -1.99
C ASP A 91 -2.52 -15.10 -3.01
N LEU A 92 -1.95 -14.05 -3.63
CA LEU A 92 -0.84 -14.13 -4.58
C LEU A 92 0.49 -13.67 -3.97
N VAL A 93 0.54 -13.47 -2.66
CA VAL A 93 1.74 -13.01 -1.93
C VAL A 93 2.02 -13.93 -0.74
N ASN A 94 3.21 -14.50 -0.70
CA ASN A 94 3.72 -15.22 0.44
C ASN A 94 4.67 -14.30 1.23
N VAL A 95 4.15 -13.69 2.29
CA VAL A 95 4.93 -12.87 3.22
C VAL A 95 5.81 -13.78 4.06
N GLN A 96 7.10 -13.50 4.09
CA GLN A 96 8.05 -14.24 4.91
C GLN A 96 7.99 -13.68 6.33
N ASP A 97 7.87 -14.56 7.32
CA ASP A 97 7.87 -14.15 8.72
C ASP A 97 9.22 -13.52 9.09
N PRO A 98 9.24 -12.28 9.63
CA PRO A 98 10.50 -11.61 9.97
C PRO A 98 11.27 -12.27 11.12
N ILE A 99 10.62 -13.17 11.87
CA ILE A 99 11.21 -13.89 12.99
C ILE A 99 10.82 -15.35 12.86
N GLY A 100 11.67 -16.13 12.18
CA GLY A 100 11.54 -17.58 12.09
C GLY A 100 11.67 -18.18 13.49
N PHE A 101 10.53 -18.53 14.09
CA PHE A 101 10.46 -19.44 15.24
C PHE A 101 10.00 -20.82 14.74
N ASP A 102 10.64 -21.32 13.68
CA ASP A 102 10.41 -22.65 13.12
C ASP A 102 11.41 -23.69 13.66
N ASP A 103 11.87 -23.54 14.91
CA ASP A 103 12.76 -24.49 15.61
C ASP A 103 12.16 -24.85 16.98
N PHE A 104 11.12 -25.70 17.02
CA PHE A 104 10.77 -26.58 18.16
C PHE A 104 9.99 -27.83 17.70
#